data_AF-A0A7V6TYJ8-F1
#
_entry.id   AF-A0A7V6TYJ8-F1
#
_cell.length_a   1.000
_cell.length_b   1.000
_cell.length_c   1.000
_cell.angle_alpha   90.00
_cell.angle_beta   90.00
_cell.angle_gamma   90.00
#
_symmetry.space_group_name_H-M   'P 1'
#
loop_
_entity.id
_entity.type
_entity.pdbx_description
1 polymer ?
#
loop_
_entity_poly.entity_id
_entity_poly.type
_entity_poly.pdbx_seq_one_letter_code
_entity_poly.pdbx_strand_id
1 'polypeptide(L)'
;MATEVRWRRGTAAEHEDFTGAMSEITHDTTNNNLRVHDGQKPGGYATLMEDQLGVAGGVAALDETGNVPEEQLGNASIPTVANYAELKSTPVAEKEKVAFLTLAGSEGTFFWKLGDFSQKIDDENYVASDHHPATVGAWVRSSIHAPYVLPTFRGLKISEFLTSNDAWETDKSTSLQNAVYALLGNDRYHGLDLEGRLLTIGVPINFGTENAYFPNKYIANGHIYALEEFPDGEYLFDLKDNPDLRNFKFLNVSMMGDNRAGWLRMPEKYKYVTLESCFLLNAGGLASEAVLSGMRVGIYDPDTPSGGSHELGVYSCFLDSGQYENGKNQVAIYSNNPDINISNNLCQYFKAFFIGSSGSYQINGNHVWSNTDNGLPCIMAKFLNATYGLGLQFNNNYVDGVQVILSNENNPSQHISGAAIIGNNFLLTPDAPNGMPFVLIQPHQSNSWLSGLDMSGNTYDTNSTSSHFVNIAVDETYGNIDPDHITSVVIADNAFNEASQWGKIYQSKARYNSSLVASDNGYKYLNFADAIPPFSKVKQVRSAQFSRLASDGGLYFAVPNIDGDSAVGVVITNGSSVMPAEGRIFVEVDINSDKMN
;
A
#
# COMPACT_ATOMS: atom_id res chain seq x y z
N MET A 1 -26.87 -50.48 72.05
CA MET A 1 -26.00 -51.49 71.41
C MET A 1 -25.74 -51.02 69.99
N ALA A 2 -24.49 -50.94 69.55
CA ALA A 2 -24.19 -50.63 68.15
C ALA A 2 -24.43 -51.89 67.30
N THR A 3 -25.08 -51.73 66.15
CA THR A 3 -25.19 -52.79 65.14
C THR A 3 -23.83 -52.92 64.44
N GLU A 4 -23.20 -54.09 64.54
CA GLU A 4 -21.93 -54.37 63.85
C GLU A 4 -22.21 -54.75 62.38
N VAL A 5 -21.56 -54.08 61.44
CA VAL A 5 -21.54 -54.48 60.03
C VAL A 5 -20.24 -55.22 59.76
N ARG A 6 -20.31 -56.47 59.28
CA ARG A 6 -19.15 -57.28 58.90
C ARG A 6 -19.09 -57.47 57.39
N TRP A 7 -17.96 -57.10 56.78
CA TRP A 7 -17.71 -57.29 55.36
C TRP A 7 -16.94 -58.58 55.10
N ARG A 8 -16.94 -59.06 53.85
CA ARG A 8 -16.08 -60.17 53.45
C ARG A 8 -14.61 -59.72 53.55
N ARG A 9 -13.76 -60.59 54.10
CA ARG A 9 -12.33 -60.32 54.37
C ARG A 9 -11.47 -61.36 53.67
N GLY A 10 -10.27 -60.96 53.28
CA GLY A 10 -9.24 -61.84 52.73
C GLY A 10 -7.89 -61.11 52.66
N THR A 11 -6.82 -61.86 52.51
CA THR A 11 -5.46 -61.34 52.26
C THR A 11 -5.35 -60.73 50.86
N ALA A 12 -4.26 -60.00 50.60
CA ALA A 12 -4.00 -59.43 49.27
C ALA A 12 -3.98 -60.51 48.17
N ALA A 13 -3.32 -61.64 48.44
CA ALA A 13 -3.23 -62.76 47.51
C ALA A 13 -4.59 -63.41 47.24
N GLU A 14 -5.42 -63.59 48.29
CA GLU A 14 -6.78 -64.12 48.11
C GLU A 14 -7.69 -63.18 47.31
N HIS A 15 -7.39 -61.88 47.30
CA HIS A 15 -8.11 -60.93 46.47
C HIS A 15 -7.67 -60.98 45.00
N GLU A 16 -6.41 -61.26 44.66
CA GLU A 16 -5.91 -61.16 43.28
C GLU A 16 -6.75 -61.98 42.28
N ASP A 17 -7.23 -63.15 42.69
CA ASP A 17 -8.05 -64.05 41.88
C ASP A 17 -9.57 -63.89 42.13
N PHE A 18 -9.98 -63.05 43.08
CA PHE A 18 -11.38 -62.87 43.45
C PHE A 18 -12.05 -61.75 42.64
N THR A 19 -13.08 -62.10 41.86
CA THR A 19 -13.98 -61.12 41.21
C THR A 19 -15.28 -61.02 41.99
N GLY A 20 -15.48 -59.93 42.72
CA GLY A 20 -16.73 -59.66 43.42
C GLY A 20 -17.85 -59.17 42.50
N ALA A 21 -19.08 -59.20 42.98
CA ALA A 21 -20.23 -58.69 42.24
C ALA A 21 -20.14 -57.16 42.04
N MET A 22 -20.91 -56.63 41.08
CA MET A 22 -21.02 -55.17 40.87
C MET A 22 -21.43 -54.47 42.19
N SER A 23 -20.65 -53.47 42.59
CA SER A 23 -20.78 -52.71 43.84
C SER A 23 -20.56 -53.52 45.13
N GLU A 24 -19.94 -54.69 45.06
CA GLU A 24 -19.51 -55.42 46.26
C GLU A 24 -18.28 -54.76 46.88
N ILE A 25 -18.22 -54.69 48.22
CA ILE A 25 -17.08 -54.19 48.96
C ILE A 25 -16.47 -55.31 49.81
N THR A 26 -15.17 -55.54 49.67
CA THR A 26 -14.39 -56.49 50.48
C THR A 26 -13.26 -55.76 51.20
N HIS A 27 -12.73 -56.35 52.27
CA HIS A 27 -11.61 -55.81 53.04
C HIS A 27 -10.36 -56.67 52.86
N ASP A 28 -9.32 -56.08 52.27
CA ASP A 28 -7.99 -56.66 52.17
C ASP A 28 -7.26 -56.49 53.50
N THR A 29 -7.13 -57.57 54.26
CA THR A 29 -6.52 -57.55 55.59
C THR A 29 -5.00 -57.52 55.55
N THR A 30 -4.37 -57.68 54.38
CA THR A 30 -2.91 -57.55 54.23
C THR A 30 -2.54 -56.09 54.05
N ASN A 31 -3.24 -55.39 53.16
CA ASN A 31 -2.99 -53.97 52.87
C ASN A 31 -3.87 -53.02 53.70
N ASN A 32 -4.75 -53.56 54.53
CA ASN A 32 -5.73 -52.84 55.35
C ASN A 32 -6.63 -51.87 54.56
N ASN A 33 -6.90 -52.17 53.29
CA ASN A 33 -7.71 -51.32 52.42
C ASN A 33 -9.00 -52.00 51.97
N LEU A 34 -9.95 -51.19 51.53
CA LEU A 34 -11.20 -51.67 50.98
C LEU A 34 -11.04 -51.93 49.49
N ARG A 35 -11.75 -52.91 48.95
CA ARG A 35 -11.82 -53.16 47.51
C ARG A 35 -13.24 -53.07 47.03
N VAL A 36 -13.47 -52.27 46.00
CA VAL A 36 -14.77 -52.13 45.31
C VAL A 36 -14.74 -52.98 44.06
N HIS A 37 -15.74 -53.81 43.87
CA HIS A 37 -15.84 -54.74 42.74
C HIS A 37 -16.89 -54.28 41.72
N ASP A 38 -16.63 -54.56 40.45
CA ASP A 38 -17.48 -54.18 39.31
C ASP A 38 -18.13 -55.39 38.61
N GLY A 39 -17.90 -56.61 39.12
CA GLY A 39 -18.35 -57.85 38.48
C GLY A 39 -17.39 -58.38 37.40
N GLN A 40 -16.29 -57.70 37.09
CA GLN A 40 -15.40 -58.05 35.98
C GLN A 40 -13.94 -58.19 36.37
N LYS A 41 -13.39 -57.23 37.13
CA LYS A 41 -11.96 -57.17 37.42
C LYS A 41 -11.59 -58.09 38.61
N PRO A 42 -10.78 -59.15 38.42
CA PRO A 42 -10.19 -59.89 39.53
C PRO A 42 -9.38 -58.95 40.43
N GLY A 43 -9.56 -59.07 41.74
CA GLY A 43 -8.99 -58.16 42.73
C GLY A 43 -9.68 -56.82 42.88
N GLY A 44 -10.67 -56.47 42.05
CA GLY A 44 -11.41 -55.22 42.14
C GLY A 44 -10.55 -53.95 42.09
N TYR A 45 -11.08 -52.86 42.63
CA TYR A 45 -10.43 -51.56 42.75
C TYR A 45 -10.14 -51.28 44.23
N ALA A 46 -8.86 -51.32 44.60
CA ALA A 46 -8.43 -51.01 45.96
C ALA A 46 -8.58 -49.50 46.25
N THR A 47 -9.07 -49.17 47.44
CA THR A 47 -9.06 -47.80 47.95
C THR A 47 -7.65 -47.43 48.39
N LEU A 48 -7.33 -46.15 48.25
CA LEU A 48 -6.06 -45.59 48.71
C LEU A 48 -6.14 -45.33 50.20
N MET A 49 -5.08 -45.70 50.91
CA MET A 49 -4.92 -45.46 52.35
C MET A 49 -4.01 -44.26 52.59
N GLU A 50 -4.14 -43.62 53.75
CA GLU A 50 -3.38 -42.41 54.10
C GLU A 50 -1.85 -42.66 54.14
N ASP A 51 -1.43 -43.87 54.53
CA ASP A 51 -0.04 -44.32 54.52
C ASP A 51 0.54 -44.52 53.10
N GLN A 52 -0.31 -44.48 52.06
CA GLN A 52 0.08 -44.55 50.66
C GLN A 52 0.25 -43.17 50.02
N LEU A 53 0.15 -42.08 50.79
CA LEU A 53 0.43 -40.73 50.33
C LEU A 53 1.95 -40.47 50.27
N GLY A 54 2.46 -40.09 49.11
CA GLY A 54 3.87 -39.72 48.93
C GLY A 54 4.85 -40.89 48.88
N VAL A 55 4.38 -42.14 48.77
CA VAL A 55 5.22 -43.34 48.60
C VAL A 55 5.31 -43.75 47.12
N ALA A 56 6.41 -44.39 46.73
CA ALA A 56 6.60 -44.86 45.36
C ALA A 56 5.48 -45.83 44.93
N GLY A 57 4.74 -45.47 43.87
CA GLY A 57 3.58 -46.23 43.38
C GLY A 57 2.25 -45.95 44.08
N GLY A 58 2.22 -45.00 45.03
CA GLY A 58 1.01 -44.51 45.71
C GLY A 58 0.42 -43.24 45.08
N VAL A 59 -0.33 -42.46 45.86
CA VAL A 59 -0.83 -41.14 45.44
C VAL A 59 0.29 -40.12 45.65
N ALA A 60 0.56 -39.30 44.63
CA ALA A 60 1.48 -38.18 44.79
C ALA A 60 0.98 -37.24 45.89
N ALA A 61 1.86 -36.85 46.81
CA ALA A 61 1.56 -35.77 47.73
C ALA A 61 1.47 -34.47 46.92
N LEU A 62 0.63 -33.52 47.34
CA LEU A 62 0.61 -32.19 46.75
C LEU A 62 1.39 -31.23 47.68
N ASP A 63 2.14 -30.31 47.10
CA ASP A 63 2.76 -29.20 47.81
C ASP A 63 1.73 -28.15 48.25
N GLU A 64 2.20 -27.09 48.92
CA GLU A 64 1.35 -25.99 49.41
C GLU A 64 0.63 -25.21 48.30
N THR A 65 1.03 -25.42 47.03
CA THR A 65 0.39 -24.84 45.84
C THR A 65 -0.52 -25.81 45.10
N GLY A 66 -0.64 -27.05 45.58
CA GLY A 66 -1.48 -28.08 44.97
C GLY A 66 -0.81 -28.84 43.82
N ASN A 67 0.52 -28.75 43.67
CA ASN A 67 1.28 -29.45 42.63
C ASN A 67 2.01 -30.68 43.20
N VAL A 68 2.31 -31.68 42.36
CA VAL A 68 3.13 -32.83 42.77
C VAL A 68 4.60 -32.39 42.92
N PRO A 69 5.26 -32.61 44.07
CA PRO A 69 6.66 -32.29 44.26
C PRO A 69 7.56 -32.92 43.19
N GLU A 70 8.55 -32.16 42.72
CA GLU A 70 9.44 -32.57 41.63
C GLU A 70 10.20 -33.88 41.92
N GLU A 71 10.56 -34.10 43.19
CA GLU A 71 11.16 -35.34 43.70
C GLU A 71 10.29 -36.60 43.51
N GLN A 72 8.97 -36.44 43.32
CA GLN A 72 8.02 -37.52 43.05
C GLN A 72 7.76 -37.70 41.54
N LEU A 73 8.26 -36.79 40.70
CA LEU A 73 8.13 -36.81 39.23
C LEU A 73 9.34 -37.50 38.55
N GLY A 74 9.82 -38.60 39.12
CA GLY A 74 11.08 -39.29 38.74
C GLY A 74 11.22 -39.79 37.29
N ASN A 75 10.29 -39.45 36.37
CA ASN A 75 10.39 -39.69 34.93
C ASN A 75 10.05 -38.44 34.08
N ALA A 76 9.89 -37.24 34.66
CA ALA A 76 9.42 -36.05 33.95
C ALA A 76 10.31 -34.80 34.08
N SER A 77 11.33 -34.80 34.94
CA SER A 77 12.28 -33.67 35.00
C SER A 77 13.19 -33.69 33.77
N ILE A 78 12.98 -32.74 32.86
CA ILE A 78 13.89 -32.48 31.74
C ILE A 78 15.08 -31.70 32.30
N PRO A 79 16.32 -32.24 32.25
CA PRO A 79 17.49 -31.53 32.75
C PRO A 79 17.64 -30.19 32.02
N THR A 80 17.68 -29.11 32.81
CA THR A 80 17.91 -27.75 32.34
C THR A 80 19.36 -27.39 32.60
N VAL A 81 20.11 -27.07 31.55
CA VAL A 81 21.56 -26.84 31.57
C VAL A 81 21.90 -25.43 31.07
N ALA A 82 22.88 -24.79 31.69
CA ALA A 82 23.20 -23.38 31.47
C ALA A 82 24.14 -23.14 30.28
N ASN A 83 24.88 -24.14 29.85
CA ASN A 83 25.90 -24.03 28.80
C ASN A 83 26.15 -25.35 28.08
N TYR A 84 26.87 -25.29 26.95
CA TYR A 84 27.19 -26.48 26.15
C TYR A 84 28.06 -27.51 26.89
N ALA A 85 28.88 -27.11 27.88
CA ALA A 85 29.68 -28.06 28.65
C ALA A 85 28.79 -28.92 29.58
N GLU A 86 27.80 -28.31 30.20
CA GLU A 86 26.77 -29.02 30.98
C GLU A 86 25.92 -29.94 30.08
N LEU A 87 25.58 -29.49 28.87
CA LEU A 87 24.90 -30.36 27.89
C LEU A 87 25.76 -31.57 27.49
N LYS A 88 27.06 -31.38 27.21
CA LYS A 88 28.01 -32.46 26.88
C LYS A 88 28.11 -33.51 27.99
N SER A 89 28.17 -33.05 29.23
CA SER A 89 28.29 -33.88 30.44
C SER A 89 26.97 -34.48 30.92
N THR A 90 25.83 -34.12 30.33
CA THR A 90 24.52 -34.70 30.65
C THR A 90 24.52 -36.19 30.30
N PRO A 91 24.30 -37.10 31.27
CA PRO A 91 24.23 -38.54 31.01
C PRO A 91 23.11 -38.87 30.04
N VAL A 92 23.35 -39.83 29.15
CA VAL A 92 22.33 -40.33 28.23
C VAL A 92 21.80 -41.66 28.75
N ALA A 93 20.85 -41.61 29.68
CA ALA A 93 20.16 -42.80 30.16
C ALA A 93 19.03 -43.19 29.19
N GLU A 94 18.60 -44.46 29.21
CA GLU A 94 17.54 -45.00 28.33
C GLU A 94 16.22 -44.21 28.41
N LYS A 95 16.01 -43.47 29.51
CA LYS A 95 14.85 -42.63 29.82
C LYS A 95 15.09 -41.11 29.70
N GLU A 96 16.33 -40.65 29.55
CA GLU A 96 16.71 -39.23 29.47
C GLU A 96 17.25 -38.91 28.07
N LYS A 97 16.35 -38.84 27.11
CA LYS A 97 16.70 -38.53 25.70
C LYS A 97 16.49 -37.06 25.36
N VAL A 98 16.31 -36.20 26.36
CA VAL A 98 15.98 -34.78 26.18
C VAL A 98 16.66 -33.91 27.25
N ALA A 99 17.19 -32.75 26.85
CA ALA A 99 17.73 -31.72 27.74
C ALA A 99 17.36 -30.32 27.20
N PHE A 100 17.27 -29.31 28.08
CA PHE A 100 17.01 -27.92 27.69
C PHE A 100 18.21 -27.02 28.00
N LEU A 101 18.73 -26.34 26.99
CA LEU A 101 19.84 -25.38 27.11
C LEU A 101 19.29 -23.97 27.32
N THR A 102 19.77 -23.24 28.33
CA THR A 102 19.35 -21.85 28.64
C THR A 102 20.40 -20.80 28.27
N LEU A 103 21.41 -21.17 27.47
CA LEU A 103 22.45 -20.24 27.04
C LEU A 103 21.87 -19.16 26.13
N ALA A 104 22.02 -17.89 26.52
CA ALA A 104 21.50 -16.75 25.78
C ALA A 104 21.93 -16.74 24.29
N GLY A 105 20.97 -16.70 23.37
CA GLY A 105 21.21 -16.76 21.92
C GLY A 105 21.40 -18.19 21.37
N SER A 106 21.32 -19.20 22.22
CA SER A 106 21.45 -20.63 21.90
C SER A 106 20.44 -21.49 22.66
N GLU A 107 19.34 -20.90 23.13
CA GLU A 107 18.33 -21.57 23.95
C GLU A 107 17.54 -22.59 23.13
N GLY A 108 17.37 -23.81 23.65
CA GLY A 108 16.63 -24.82 22.92
C GLY A 108 16.65 -26.21 23.54
N THR A 109 15.73 -27.04 23.05
CA THR A 109 15.62 -28.46 23.43
C THR A 109 16.54 -29.31 22.56
N PHE A 110 17.35 -30.15 23.20
CA PHE A 110 18.23 -31.11 22.55
C PHE A 110 17.73 -32.52 22.81
N PHE A 111 17.68 -33.33 21.75
CA PHE A 111 17.37 -34.74 21.82
C PHE A 111 18.62 -35.58 21.59
N TRP A 112 18.82 -36.62 22.38
CA TRP A 112 19.85 -37.60 22.08
C TRP A 112 19.45 -38.39 20.82
N LYS A 113 20.32 -38.38 19.80
CA LYS A 113 20.14 -39.16 18.58
C LYS A 113 21.28 -40.13 18.40
N LEU A 114 20.92 -41.39 18.13
CA LEU A 114 21.88 -42.41 17.72
C LEU A 114 22.25 -42.23 16.25
N GLY A 115 23.53 -42.41 15.91
CA GLY A 115 24.07 -42.25 14.56
C GLY A 115 25.51 -41.74 14.57
N ASP A 116 26.16 -41.72 13.41
CA ASP A 116 27.50 -41.14 13.26
C ASP A 116 27.39 -39.64 12.94
N PHE A 117 27.81 -38.81 13.89
CA PHE A 117 27.85 -37.36 13.82
C PHE A 117 29.28 -36.82 13.78
N SER A 118 30.30 -37.66 13.56
CA SER A 118 31.72 -37.26 13.62
C SER A 118 32.10 -36.12 12.66
N GLN A 119 31.33 -35.91 11.59
CA GLN A 119 31.52 -34.83 10.61
C GLN A 119 30.64 -33.58 10.89
N LYS A 120 29.79 -33.63 11.92
CA LYS A 120 28.78 -32.59 12.22
C LYS A 120 28.94 -31.96 13.60
N ILE A 121 29.66 -32.62 14.51
CA ILE A 121 29.96 -32.09 15.84
C ILE A 121 30.80 -30.82 15.71
N ASP A 122 30.57 -29.86 16.62
CA ASP A 122 31.11 -28.49 16.67
C ASP A 122 30.23 -27.40 16.01
N ASP A 123 28.95 -27.69 15.82
CA ASP A 123 27.90 -26.72 15.45
C ASP A 123 26.89 -26.51 16.61
N GLU A 124 26.21 -25.37 16.66
CA GLU A 124 25.16 -25.03 17.65
C GLU A 124 24.00 -26.04 17.68
N ASN A 125 23.82 -26.78 16.58
CA ASN A 125 22.76 -27.76 16.40
C ASN A 125 23.15 -29.21 16.75
N TYR A 126 24.46 -29.50 16.82
CA TYR A 126 25.00 -30.86 16.98
C TYR A 126 26.12 -30.87 18.02
N VAL A 127 25.76 -31.22 19.24
CA VAL A 127 26.67 -31.16 20.39
C VAL A 127 27.14 -32.57 20.73
N ALA A 128 28.45 -32.75 20.89
CA ALA A 128 29.03 -34.01 21.35
C ALA A 128 28.49 -34.42 22.74
N SER A 129 28.63 -35.68 23.11
CA SER A 129 28.48 -36.11 24.51
C SER A 129 29.83 -36.55 25.06
N ASP A 130 30.06 -36.30 26.34
CA ASP A 130 31.23 -36.81 27.05
C ASP A 130 31.08 -38.30 27.40
N HIS A 131 29.86 -38.85 27.29
CA HIS A 131 29.53 -40.24 27.66
C HIS A 131 29.59 -41.21 26.48
N HIS A 132 29.47 -40.72 25.24
CA HIS A 132 29.47 -41.54 24.04
C HIS A 132 30.24 -40.86 22.91
N PRO A 133 31.05 -41.62 22.13
CA PRO A 133 31.75 -41.05 20.99
C PRO A 133 30.76 -40.60 19.90
N ALA A 134 31.20 -39.62 19.12
CA ALA A 134 30.47 -39.05 17.98
C ALA A 134 29.93 -40.06 16.96
N THR A 135 30.60 -41.20 16.84
CA THR A 135 30.22 -42.31 15.95
C THR A 135 28.99 -43.08 16.43
N VAL A 136 28.60 -42.90 17.70
CA VAL A 136 27.47 -43.59 18.34
C VAL A 136 26.24 -42.68 18.44
N GLY A 137 26.44 -41.39 18.71
CA GLY A 137 25.35 -40.42 18.76
C GLY A 137 25.81 -39.01 19.12
N ALA A 138 24.86 -38.08 19.11
CA ALA A 138 25.05 -36.70 19.53
C ALA A 138 23.77 -36.12 20.14
N TRP A 139 23.92 -35.05 20.91
CA TRP A 139 22.82 -34.16 21.29
C TRP A 139 22.45 -33.33 20.07
N VAL A 140 21.30 -33.63 19.48
CA VAL A 140 20.78 -32.95 18.30
C VAL A 140 19.68 -32.02 18.72
N ARG A 141 19.84 -30.74 18.41
CA ARG A 141 18.81 -29.73 18.64
C ARG A 141 17.53 -30.15 17.91
N SER A 142 16.40 -30.11 18.61
CA SER A 142 15.10 -30.35 17.98
C SER A 142 14.88 -29.34 16.86
N SER A 143 14.93 -29.78 15.61
CA SER A 143 14.58 -28.96 14.45
C SER A 143 13.07 -28.81 14.25
N ILE A 144 12.26 -29.38 15.16
CA ILE A 144 10.86 -28.99 15.27
C ILE A 144 10.87 -27.62 15.93
N HIS A 145 10.75 -26.60 15.09
CA HIS A 145 9.80 -25.52 15.35
C HIS A 145 8.48 -26.20 15.76
N ALA A 146 8.36 -26.61 17.02
CA ALA A 146 7.05 -26.87 17.61
C ALA A 146 6.20 -25.63 17.30
N PRO A 147 4.86 -25.72 17.26
CA PRO A 147 4.03 -24.53 17.30
C PRO A 147 4.16 -23.85 18.69
N TYR A 148 5.38 -23.62 19.18
CA TYR A 148 5.75 -22.25 19.42
C TYR A 148 5.26 -21.45 18.22
N VAL A 149 4.25 -20.63 18.44
CA VAL A 149 4.38 -19.25 17.99
C VAL A 149 5.80 -18.87 18.38
N LEU A 150 6.74 -18.94 17.44
CA LEU A 150 8.09 -18.52 17.73
C LEU A 150 7.93 -17.10 18.29
N PRO A 151 8.57 -16.77 19.42
CA PRO A 151 8.75 -15.37 19.77
C PRO A 151 9.37 -14.59 18.60
N THR A 152 10.01 -15.30 17.64
CA THR A 152 10.62 -14.80 16.41
C THR A 152 9.67 -14.61 15.22
N PHE A 153 8.36 -14.79 15.36
CA PHE A 153 7.34 -14.24 14.44
C PHE A 153 6.59 -13.05 15.08
N ARG A 154 7.16 -12.43 16.11
CA ARG A 154 6.63 -11.19 16.66
C ARG A 154 7.12 -10.01 15.82
N GLY A 155 6.25 -9.04 15.56
CA GLY A 155 6.69 -7.71 15.13
C GLY A 155 7.58 -7.10 16.22
N LEU A 156 8.66 -6.43 15.81
CA LEU A 156 9.42 -5.57 16.71
C LEU A 156 8.49 -4.50 17.25
N LYS A 157 8.57 -4.24 18.55
CA LYS A 157 7.86 -3.13 19.17
C LYS A 157 8.83 -2.02 19.48
N ILE A 158 8.46 -0.79 19.17
CA ILE A 158 9.31 0.36 19.48
C ILE A 158 9.64 0.45 20.98
N SER A 159 8.73 0.02 21.88
CA SER A 159 8.99 -0.04 23.33
C SER A 159 10.24 -0.83 23.72
N GLU A 160 10.69 -1.79 22.89
CA GLU A 160 11.91 -2.57 23.14
C GLU A 160 13.19 -1.73 23.02
N PHE A 161 13.10 -0.59 22.34
CA PHE A 161 14.21 0.34 22.08
C PHE A 161 14.12 1.63 22.90
N LEU A 162 13.02 1.84 23.62
CA LEU A 162 12.77 3.03 24.44
C LEU A 162 13.22 2.77 25.88
N THR A 163 14.00 3.69 26.44
CA THR A 163 14.62 3.54 27.77
C THR A 163 13.83 4.18 28.92
N SER A 164 12.54 4.50 28.71
CA SER A 164 11.63 5.33 29.51
C SER A 164 11.74 6.85 29.25
N ASN A 165 10.81 7.37 28.42
CA ASN A 165 10.22 8.71 28.47
C ASN A 165 9.30 8.91 27.25
N ASP A 166 8.00 8.72 27.43
CA ASP A 166 6.95 9.10 26.47
C ASP A 166 6.62 10.61 26.55
N ALA A 167 7.50 11.40 27.14
CA ALA A 167 7.35 12.85 27.17
C ALA A 167 7.41 13.41 25.74
N TRP A 168 6.43 14.26 25.44
CA TRP A 168 6.41 15.11 24.25
C TRP A 168 7.73 15.89 24.15
N GLU A 169 8.24 16.09 22.92
CA GLU A 169 9.51 16.77 22.59
C GLU A 169 10.83 16.08 23.00
N THR A 170 10.81 14.87 23.57
CA THR A 170 12.06 14.16 23.84
C THR A 170 12.55 13.41 22.61
N ASP A 171 13.74 13.74 22.10
CA ASP A 171 14.34 13.11 20.92
C ASP A 171 14.44 11.58 21.04
N LYS A 172 13.83 10.87 20.09
CA LYS A 172 13.81 9.41 19.96
C LYS A 172 14.61 8.90 18.77
N SER A 173 15.41 9.75 18.12
CA SER A 173 16.13 9.40 16.90
C SER A 173 16.98 8.15 17.07
N THR A 174 17.79 8.05 18.14
CA THR A 174 18.62 6.87 18.38
C THR A 174 17.81 5.59 18.57
N SER A 175 16.70 5.65 19.32
CA SER A 175 15.83 4.50 19.54
C SER A 175 15.16 4.03 18.25
N LEU A 176 14.61 4.96 17.45
CA LEU A 176 13.99 4.63 16.17
C LEU A 176 15.04 4.14 15.16
N GLN A 177 16.22 4.74 15.11
CA GLN A 177 17.33 4.30 14.26
C GLN A 177 17.76 2.86 14.58
N ASN A 178 17.92 2.54 15.87
CA ASN A 178 18.25 1.18 16.31
C ASN A 178 17.13 0.18 15.98
N ALA A 179 15.87 0.58 16.11
CA ALA A 179 14.72 -0.25 15.74
C ALA A 179 14.66 -0.54 14.24
N VAL A 180 14.94 0.47 13.39
CA VAL A 180 15.01 0.32 11.94
C VAL A 180 16.18 -0.59 11.54
N TYR A 181 17.36 -0.42 12.12
CA TYR A 181 18.48 -1.33 11.85
C TYR A 181 18.21 -2.76 12.32
N ALA A 182 17.57 -2.94 13.48
CA ALA A 182 17.14 -4.26 13.92
C ALA A 182 16.12 -4.89 12.95
N LEU A 183 15.18 -4.09 12.42
CA LEU A 183 14.23 -4.54 11.41
C LEU A 183 14.93 -4.97 10.12
N LEU A 184 15.89 -4.19 9.62
CA LEU A 184 16.52 -4.42 8.32
C LEU A 184 17.59 -5.52 8.37
N GLY A 185 18.41 -5.57 9.41
CA GLY A 185 19.55 -6.50 9.53
C GLY A 185 19.24 -7.89 10.06
N ASN A 186 17.97 -8.16 10.37
CA ASN A 186 17.56 -9.45 10.89
C ASN A 186 16.38 -10.00 10.10
N ASP A 187 16.62 -11.12 9.41
CA ASP A 187 15.61 -11.82 8.62
C ASP A 187 14.44 -12.36 9.46
N ARG A 188 14.57 -12.39 10.80
CA ARG A 188 13.50 -12.80 11.71
C ARG A 188 12.41 -11.73 11.85
N TYR A 189 12.71 -10.46 11.60
CA TYR A 189 11.75 -9.38 11.80
C TYR A 189 11.16 -8.90 10.46
N HIS A 190 9.83 -8.96 10.40
CA HIS A 190 9.04 -8.52 9.24
C HIS A 190 8.35 -7.18 9.46
N GLY A 191 8.27 -6.71 10.70
CA GLY A 191 7.50 -5.52 11.04
C GLY A 191 8.06 -4.82 12.26
N LEU A 192 8.05 -3.50 12.23
CA LEU A 192 8.23 -2.62 13.38
C LEU A 192 6.89 -1.93 13.67
N ASP A 193 6.26 -2.29 14.78
CA ASP A 193 5.08 -1.63 15.32
C ASP A 193 5.53 -0.48 16.23
N LEU A 194 5.11 0.74 15.87
CA LEU A 194 5.36 1.95 16.66
C LEU A 194 4.35 2.12 17.80
N GLU A 195 3.42 1.17 17.97
CA GLU A 195 2.48 1.06 19.10
C GLU A 195 1.55 2.26 19.29
N GLY A 196 1.22 2.96 18.21
CA GLY A 196 0.43 4.19 18.20
C GLY A 196 1.16 5.39 18.83
N ARG A 197 2.46 5.26 19.13
CA ARG A 197 3.23 6.29 19.81
C ARG A 197 3.57 7.44 18.87
N LEU A 198 3.73 8.61 19.46
CA LEU A 198 4.42 9.72 18.83
C LEU A 198 5.91 9.65 19.15
N LEU A 199 6.72 9.65 18.09
CA LEU A 199 8.17 9.68 18.14
C LEU A 199 8.66 10.99 17.53
N THR A 200 9.14 11.88 18.38
CA THR A 200 9.82 13.10 17.95
C THR A 200 11.28 12.78 17.61
N ILE A 201 11.76 13.21 16.45
CA ILE A 201 13.12 12.96 15.98
C ILE A 201 13.84 14.26 15.62
N GLY A 202 15.10 14.38 16.04
CA GLY A 202 16.01 15.49 15.74
C GLY A 202 17.00 15.20 14.61
N VAL A 203 17.08 13.97 14.09
CA VAL A 203 17.91 13.63 12.93
C VAL A 203 17.21 12.65 11.97
N PRO A 204 17.59 12.61 10.68
CA PRO A 204 17.07 11.64 9.71
C PRO A 204 17.27 10.19 10.15
N ILE A 205 16.29 9.34 9.88
CA ILE A 205 16.37 7.89 10.10
C ILE A 205 16.84 7.19 8.83
N ASN A 206 18.03 6.60 8.89
CA ASN A 206 18.69 5.96 7.76
C ASN A 206 18.37 4.46 7.69
N PHE A 207 18.30 3.92 6.47
CA PHE A 207 18.02 2.50 6.21
C PHE A 207 19.29 1.65 5.97
N GLY A 208 20.46 2.26 6.10
CA GLY A 208 21.76 1.61 5.97
C GLY A 208 21.99 0.98 4.60
N THR A 209 23.03 0.15 4.50
CA THR A 209 23.45 -0.51 3.25
C THR A 209 23.01 -1.98 3.18
N GLU A 210 22.24 -2.46 4.16
CA GLU A 210 21.86 -3.86 4.24
C GLU A 210 20.78 -4.20 3.20
N ASN A 211 21.07 -5.22 2.38
CA ASN A 211 20.19 -5.67 1.30
C ASN A 211 19.08 -6.56 1.86
N ALA A 212 17.88 -6.03 2.00
CA ALA A 212 16.68 -6.82 2.27
C ALA A 212 16.13 -7.40 0.95
N TYR A 213 16.83 -8.38 0.36
CA TYR A 213 16.37 -9.04 -0.87
C TYR A 213 15.04 -9.78 -0.65
N PHE A 214 14.86 -10.31 0.55
CA PHE A 214 13.70 -10.99 1.14
C PHE A 214 13.95 -10.94 2.65
N PRO A 215 12.97 -10.71 3.55
CA PRO A 215 11.52 -10.79 3.38
C PRO A 215 10.77 -9.44 3.24
N ASN A 216 9.44 -9.50 3.07
CA ASN A 216 8.54 -8.34 3.21
C ASN A 216 8.75 -7.67 4.57
N LYS A 217 9.00 -6.35 4.58
CA LYS A 217 9.21 -5.57 5.80
C LYS A 217 8.26 -4.38 5.87
N TYR A 218 7.88 -3.97 7.08
CA TYR A 218 7.07 -2.78 7.27
C TYR A 218 7.39 -2.02 8.56
N ILE A 219 7.11 -0.72 8.56
CA ILE A 219 6.96 0.10 9.76
C ILE A 219 5.49 0.50 9.84
N ALA A 220 4.87 0.34 11.00
CA ALA A 220 3.44 0.56 11.15
C ALA A 220 3.02 1.26 12.44
N ASN A 221 1.81 1.83 12.40
CA ASN A 221 1.04 2.21 13.58
C ASN A 221 1.76 3.21 14.50
N GLY A 222 2.00 4.44 14.03
CA GLY A 222 2.57 5.48 14.89
C GLY A 222 2.69 6.83 14.20
N HIS A 223 3.27 7.79 14.91
CA HIS A 223 3.42 9.17 14.46
C HIS A 223 4.89 9.60 14.58
N ILE A 224 5.45 10.16 13.52
CA ILE A 224 6.82 10.67 13.46
C ILE A 224 6.76 12.18 13.30
N TYR A 225 7.49 12.91 14.14
CA TYR A 225 7.47 14.37 14.16
C TYR A 225 8.89 14.93 14.16
N ALA A 226 9.18 15.91 13.28
CA ALA A 226 10.46 16.60 13.25
C ALA A 226 10.57 17.60 14.43
N LEU A 227 11.52 17.41 15.36
CA LEU A 227 11.84 18.38 16.42
C LEU A 227 12.48 19.65 15.88
N GLU A 228 12.22 20.85 16.42
CA GLU A 228 12.71 22.17 15.94
C GLU A 228 14.20 22.23 15.51
N GLU A 229 15.06 21.41 16.11
CA GLU A 229 16.49 21.26 15.79
C GLU A 229 16.83 20.34 14.61
N PHE A 230 15.91 19.48 14.15
CA PHE A 230 16.04 18.69 12.89
C PHE A 230 16.61 19.52 11.71
N PRO A 231 17.56 18.96 10.93
CA PRO A 231 18.21 19.70 9.86
C PRO A 231 17.23 20.16 8.76
N ASP A 232 17.23 21.46 8.44
CA ASP A 232 16.37 22.02 7.39
C ASP A 232 16.67 21.38 6.03
N GLY A 233 15.62 20.92 5.35
CA GLY A 233 15.70 20.32 4.02
C GLY A 233 16.06 18.82 3.98
N GLU A 234 16.30 18.17 5.12
CA GLU A 234 16.47 16.71 5.17
C GLU A 234 15.12 15.99 5.21
N TYR A 235 15.14 14.65 5.31
CA TYR A 235 13.93 13.80 5.28
C TYR A 235 13.82 12.97 6.55
N LEU A 236 12.61 12.82 7.11
CA LEU A 236 12.34 12.02 8.31
C LEU A 236 12.88 10.59 8.13
N PHE A 237 12.55 9.98 7.00
CA PHE A 237 13.13 8.72 6.56
C PHE A 237 14.00 8.96 5.33
N ASP A 238 15.29 8.69 5.50
CA ASP A 238 16.29 8.85 4.47
C ASP A 238 16.78 7.49 3.98
N LEU A 239 16.20 7.05 2.87
CA LEU A 239 16.49 5.74 2.31
C LEU A 239 17.70 5.76 1.38
N LYS A 240 18.31 6.93 1.10
CA LYS A 240 19.25 7.11 -0.02
C LYS A 240 20.41 6.12 -0.05
N ASP A 241 20.87 5.69 1.12
CA ASP A 241 22.05 4.84 1.28
C ASP A 241 21.74 3.35 1.12
N ASN A 242 20.46 2.97 1.02
CA ASN A 242 20.07 1.59 0.77
C ASN A 242 20.28 1.24 -0.71
N PRO A 243 21.09 0.22 -1.03
CA PRO A 243 21.49 -0.03 -2.42
C PRO A 243 20.42 -0.72 -3.28
N ASP A 244 19.40 -1.34 -2.68
CA ASP A 244 18.29 -2.02 -3.39
C ASP A 244 17.11 -2.34 -2.41
N LEU A 245 16.32 -1.33 -2.06
CA LEU A 245 15.23 -1.51 -1.07
C LEU A 245 14.01 -2.18 -1.71
N ARG A 246 13.66 -3.40 -1.28
CA ARG A 246 12.53 -4.14 -1.85
C ARG A 246 11.47 -4.52 -0.84
N ASN A 247 10.21 -4.62 -1.30
CA ASN A 247 9.06 -5.13 -0.55
C ASN A 247 8.88 -4.47 0.82
N PHE A 248 8.94 -3.14 0.85
CA PHE A 248 8.91 -2.36 2.08
C PHE A 248 7.64 -1.52 2.19
N LYS A 249 7.02 -1.48 3.36
CA LYS A 249 5.79 -0.69 3.59
C LYS A 249 5.90 0.26 4.77
N PHE A 250 5.31 1.43 4.62
CA PHE A 250 4.82 2.23 5.73
C PHE A 250 3.31 2.06 5.81
N LEU A 251 2.80 1.60 6.95
CA LEU A 251 1.37 1.28 7.12
C LEU A 251 0.79 2.03 8.32
N ASN A 252 -0.16 2.93 8.10
CA ASN A 252 -0.75 3.73 9.18
C ASN A 252 0.33 4.48 10.00
N VAL A 253 1.27 5.10 9.29
CA VAL A 253 2.32 5.95 9.88
C VAL A 253 2.02 7.40 9.54
N SER A 254 1.91 8.24 10.55
CA SER A 254 1.86 9.70 10.34
C SER A 254 3.28 10.26 10.26
N MET A 255 3.56 11.11 9.28
CA MET A 255 4.84 11.77 9.10
C MET A 255 4.61 13.27 9.07
N MET A 256 5.10 13.98 10.09
CA MET A 256 4.90 15.41 10.29
C MET A 256 6.25 16.11 10.12
N GLY A 257 6.43 16.74 8.96
CA GLY A 257 7.68 17.36 8.56
C GLY A 257 7.89 18.78 9.12
N ASP A 258 6.83 19.41 9.64
CA ASP A 258 6.81 20.76 10.21
C ASP A 258 7.43 21.86 9.30
N ASN A 259 7.25 21.72 7.98
CA ASN A 259 7.79 22.59 6.91
C ASN A 259 9.32 22.62 6.78
N ARG A 260 10.00 21.66 7.40
CA ARG A 260 11.47 21.59 7.51
C ARG A 260 12.05 20.23 7.15
N ALA A 261 11.32 19.15 7.39
CA ALA A 261 11.69 17.81 6.96
C ALA A 261 10.75 17.31 5.86
N GLY A 262 11.29 16.71 4.80
CA GLY A 262 10.52 15.88 3.88
C GLY A 262 10.12 14.57 4.57
N TRP A 263 9.16 13.84 4.02
CA TRP A 263 8.73 12.58 4.60
C TRP A 263 9.67 11.43 4.22
N LEU A 264 10.00 11.33 2.93
CA LEU A 264 10.79 10.23 2.39
C LEU A 264 11.75 10.69 1.29
N ARG A 265 13.03 10.34 1.40
CA ARG A 265 13.98 10.36 0.27
C ARG A 265 14.24 8.92 -0.17
N MET A 266 13.96 8.62 -1.44
CA MET A 266 14.12 7.28 -2.01
C MET A 266 15.59 6.93 -2.30
N PRO A 267 15.96 5.63 -2.31
CA PRO A 267 17.27 5.17 -2.79
C PRO A 267 17.35 5.17 -4.31
N GLU A 268 18.57 5.00 -4.85
CA GLU A 268 18.78 4.85 -6.30
C GLU A 268 18.12 3.59 -6.90
N LYS A 269 17.86 2.56 -6.10
CA LYS A 269 17.18 1.34 -6.52
C LYS A 269 16.21 0.89 -5.45
N TYR A 270 14.97 0.69 -5.84
CA TYR A 270 13.94 0.16 -4.96
C TYR A 270 12.86 -0.56 -5.76
N LYS A 271 12.13 -1.48 -5.13
CA LYS A 271 10.99 -2.16 -5.75
C LYS A 271 9.90 -2.50 -4.75
N TYR A 272 8.64 -2.23 -5.07
CA TYR A 272 7.49 -2.48 -4.19
C TYR A 272 7.60 -1.73 -2.85
N VAL A 273 7.98 -0.45 -2.91
CA VAL A 273 7.96 0.44 -1.73
C VAL A 273 6.60 1.11 -1.68
N THR A 274 5.90 1.02 -0.56
CA THR A 274 4.53 1.52 -0.45
C THR A 274 4.28 2.33 0.82
N LEU A 275 3.44 3.35 0.70
CA LEU A 275 2.85 4.07 1.82
C LEU A 275 1.34 3.81 1.76
N GLU A 276 0.80 3.24 2.83
CA GLU A 276 -0.59 2.81 2.91
C GLU A 276 -1.27 3.39 4.16
N SER A 277 -2.39 4.10 3.98
CA SER A 277 -3.16 4.69 5.09
C SER A 277 -2.36 5.65 5.97
N CYS A 278 -1.39 6.36 5.39
CA CYS A 278 -0.52 7.31 6.09
C CYS A 278 -1.14 8.72 6.17
N PHE A 279 -0.76 9.48 7.19
CA PHE A 279 -1.00 10.92 7.28
C PHE A 279 0.32 11.65 7.04
N LEU A 280 0.43 12.35 5.92
CA LEU A 280 1.66 12.99 5.46
C LEU A 280 1.45 14.51 5.50
N LEU A 281 2.06 15.16 6.49
CA LEU A 281 1.73 16.54 6.85
C LEU A 281 2.98 17.45 6.81
N ASN A 282 2.81 18.68 6.32
CA ASN A 282 3.79 19.77 6.40
C ASN A 282 5.18 19.39 5.87
N ALA A 283 5.30 18.98 4.61
CA ALA A 283 6.58 18.61 4.02
C ALA A 283 7.58 19.78 3.94
N GLY A 284 8.85 19.50 4.16
CA GLY A 284 9.93 20.49 4.14
C GLY A 284 11.24 20.07 3.48
N GLY A 285 11.25 18.93 2.77
CA GLY A 285 12.48 18.38 2.20
C GLY A 285 13.02 19.25 1.07
N LEU A 286 14.33 19.34 0.92
CA LEU A 286 14.96 19.98 -0.23
C LEU A 286 15.29 18.94 -1.29
N ALA A 287 15.16 19.35 -2.55
CA ALA A 287 15.52 18.54 -3.72
C ALA A 287 16.54 19.27 -4.58
N SER A 288 17.28 18.51 -5.40
CA SER A 288 18.44 19.04 -6.15
C SER A 288 18.12 19.40 -7.60
N GLU A 289 16.97 18.97 -8.10
CA GLU A 289 16.55 19.06 -9.47
C GLU A 289 16.15 20.49 -9.80
N ALA A 290 16.57 20.94 -10.98
CA ALA A 290 16.27 22.29 -11.45
C ALA A 290 14.76 22.60 -11.49
N VAL A 291 13.92 21.59 -11.79
CA VAL A 291 12.45 21.73 -11.81
C VAL A 291 11.85 21.98 -10.41
N LEU A 292 12.59 21.66 -9.34
CA LEU A 292 12.19 21.82 -7.95
C LEU A 292 12.88 23.02 -7.29
N SER A 293 13.58 23.86 -8.06
CA SER A 293 14.30 25.02 -7.52
C SER A 293 13.38 25.92 -6.69
N GLY A 294 13.73 26.11 -5.41
CA GLY A 294 12.94 26.90 -4.45
C GLY A 294 11.69 26.19 -3.90
N MET A 295 11.47 24.92 -4.25
CA MET A 295 10.39 24.09 -3.71
C MET A 295 10.87 23.23 -2.54
N ARG A 296 9.94 22.93 -1.64
CA ARG A 296 10.03 21.89 -0.63
C ARG A 296 9.30 20.65 -1.12
N VAL A 297 9.77 19.46 -0.74
CA VAL A 297 9.30 18.18 -1.29
C VAL A 297 8.96 17.21 -0.16
N GLY A 298 7.81 16.54 -0.27
CA GLY A 298 7.37 15.51 0.67
C GLY A 298 8.05 14.17 0.42
N ILE A 299 7.71 13.52 -0.68
CA ILE A 299 8.40 12.32 -1.20
C ILE A 299 9.32 12.75 -2.34
N TYR A 300 10.61 12.47 -2.17
CA TYR A 300 11.64 12.80 -3.13
C TYR A 300 12.25 11.53 -3.72
N ASP A 301 11.97 11.32 -5.01
CA ASP A 301 12.43 10.17 -5.78
C ASP A 301 13.27 10.61 -6.99
N PRO A 302 14.60 10.80 -6.82
CA PRO A 302 15.48 11.35 -7.84
C PRO A 302 15.74 10.39 -9.01
N ASP A 303 16.32 10.90 -10.10
CA ASP A 303 16.72 10.09 -11.26
C ASP A 303 17.70 8.98 -10.88
N THR A 304 17.60 7.86 -11.58
CA THR A 304 18.47 6.70 -11.38
C THR A 304 19.13 6.33 -12.72
N PRO A 305 20.40 6.74 -12.95
CA PRO A 305 21.08 6.51 -14.23
C PRO A 305 21.28 5.03 -14.60
N SER A 306 20.99 4.09 -13.70
CA SER A 306 21.46 2.70 -13.77
C SER A 306 20.40 1.64 -14.12
N GLY A 307 19.19 2.03 -14.53
CA GLY A 307 18.19 1.10 -15.09
C GLY A 307 17.64 0.07 -14.10
N GLY A 308 17.32 0.50 -12.87
CA GLY A 308 16.60 -0.33 -11.89
C GLY A 308 15.13 -0.57 -12.28
N SER A 309 14.49 -1.56 -11.66
CA SER A 309 13.02 -1.67 -11.67
C SER A 309 12.50 -0.89 -10.46
N HIS A 310 11.84 0.24 -10.68
CA HIS A 310 11.27 1.10 -9.65
C HIS A 310 9.78 0.82 -9.52
N GLU A 311 9.26 0.75 -8.30
CA GLU A 311 7.80 0.64 -8.09
C GLU A 311 7.45 1.30 -6.75
N LEU A 312 6.91 2.52 -6.80
CA LEU A 312 6.43 3.28 -5.64
C LEU A 312 4.91 3.32 -5.63
N GLY A 313 4.32 2.95 -4.50
CA GLY A 313 2.87 3.04 -4.27
C GLY A 313 2.52 4.02 -3.15
N VAL A 314 1.58 4.93 -3.39
CA VAL A 314 0.98 5.79 -2.35
C VAL A 314 -0.53 5.59 -2.37
N TYR A 315 -1.05 4.95 -1.32
CA TYR A 315 -2.41 4.41 -1.30
C TYR A 315 -3.20 4.83 -0.06
N SER A 316 -4.40 5.36 -0.28
CA SER A 316 -5.34 5.68 0.82
C SER A 316 -4.75 6.61 1.88
N CYS A 317 -3.80 7.46 1.49
CA CYS A 317 -3.14 8.40 2.37
C CYS A 317 -3.87 9.75 2.39
N PHE A 318 -3.67 10.49 3.47
CA PHE A 318 -3.98 11.91 3.56
C PHE A 318 -2.70 12.72 3.43
N LEU A 319 -2.60 13.56 2.41
CA LEU A 319 -1.45 14.43 2.16
C LEU A 319 -1.90 15.88 2.34
N ASP A 320 -1.20 16.62 3.19
CA ASP A 320 -1.55 18.00 3.52
C ASP A 320 -0.29 18.87 3.70
N SER A 321 -0.24 20.03 3.05
CA SER A 321 0.80 21.05 3.33
C SER A 321 0.61 21.76 4.68
N GLY A 322 -0.44 21.36 5.41
CA GLY A 322 -0.92 21.76 6.74
C GLY A 322 -1.54 23.16 6.80
N GLN A 323 -0.99 24.14 6.10
CA GLN A 323 -1.68 25.41 5.86
C GLN A 323 -1.53 25.84 4.40
N TYR A 324 -2.51 26.64 3.97
CA TYR A 324 -2.55 27.24 2.65
C TYR A 324 -1.27 28.03 2.30
N GLU A 325 -0.75 28.84 3.24
CA GLU A 325 0.45 29.65 2.98
C GLU A 325 1.71 28.81 2.79
N ASN A 326 1.82 27.71 3.53
CA ASN A 326 2.95 26.77 3.45
C ASN A 326 2.96 26.02 2.12
N GLY A 327 1.78 25.73 1.56
CA GLY A 327 1.65 24.96 0.34
C GLY A 327 2.18 25.63 -0.93
N LYS A 328 2.35 26.96 -0.93
CA LYS A 328 2.77 27.76 -2.11
C LYS A 328 4.14 27.40 -2.68
N ASN A 329 5.00 26.75 -1.91
CA ASN A 329 6.30 26.27 -2.35
C ASN A 329 6.49 24.77 -2.07
N GLN A 330 5.41 24.00 -1.89
CA GLN A 330 5.50 22.58 -1.57
C GLN A 330 5.02 21.69 -2.72
N VAL A 331 5.77 20.61 -2.96
CA VAL A 331 5.45 19.51 -3.85
C VAL A 331 5.24 18.26 -2.99
N ALA A 332 4.08 17.63 -3.07
CA ALA A 332 3.80 16.47 -2.23
C ALA A 332 4.67 15.27 -2.64
N ILE A 333 4.74 14.99 -3.95
CA ILE A 333 5.50 13.87 -4.50
C ILE A 333 6.26 14.33 -5.75
N TYR A 334 7.56 14.10 -5.77
CA TYR A 334 8.38 14.18 -6.97
C TYR A 334 8.95 12.80 -7.29
N SER A 335 8.86 12.37 -8.55
CA SER A 335 9.53 11.17 -9.01
C SER A 335 10.08 11.33 -10.43
N ASN A 336 11.35 10.98 -10.61
CA ASN A 336 11.95 10.82 -11.93
C ASN A 336 12.05 9.34 -12.35
N ASN A 337 11.46 8.40 -11.61
CA ASN A 337 11.46 6.98 -11.95
C ASN A 337 10.08 6.53 -12.48
N PRO A 338 10.02 5.47 -13.31
CA PRO A 338 8.76 4.97 -13.84
C PRO A 338 8.01 4.09 -12.83
N ASP A 339 6.82 3.63 -13.24
CA ASP A 339 5.99 2.64 -12.52
C ASP A 339 5.54 3.14 -11.13
N ILE A 340 5.10 4.40 -11.09
CA ILE A 340 4.57 5.04 -9.88
C ILE A 340 3.06 4.91 -9.87
N ASN A 341 2.51 4.49 -8.72
CA ASN A 341 1.08 4.38 -8.50
C ASN A 341 0.64 5.22 -7.30
N ILE A 342 -0.26 6.17 -7.55
CA ILE A 342 -0.81 7.09 -6.56
C ILE A 342 -2.33 6.94 -6.63
N SER A 343 -2.91 6.21 -5.68
CA SER A 343 -4.34 5.87 -5.76
C SER A 343 -5.12 6.06 -4.46
N ASN A 344 -6.37 6.52 -4.60
CA ASN A 344 -7.34 6.68 -3.51
C ASN A 344 -6.88 7.61 -2.38
N ASN A 345 -6.06 8.61 -2.69
CA ASN A 345 -5.56 9.56 -1.69
C ASN A 345 -6.47 10.80 -1.59
N LEU A 346 -6.45 11.45 -0.43
CA LEU A 346 -6.93 12.83 -0.27
C LEU A 346 -5.72 13.76 -0.16
N CYS A 347 -5.60 14.73 -1.06
CA CYS A 347 -4.47 15.64 -1.15
C CYS A 347 -4.96 17.09 -1.16
N GLN A 348 -4.33 17.94 -0.34
CA GLN A 348 -4.74 19.33 -0.24
C GLN A 348 -3.61 20.35 -0.08
N TYR A 349 -3.88 21.56 -0.56
CA TYR A 349 -3.09 22.78 -0.37
C TYR A 349 -1.69 22.85 -0.99
N PHE A 350 -1.18 21.77 -1.61
CA PHE A 350 0.12 21.81 -2.29
C PHE A 350 0.11 22.66 -3.57
N LYS A 351 1.25 23.30 -3.86
CA LYS A 351 1.53 23.88 -5.18
C LYS A 351 1.60 22.81 -6.26
N ALA A 352 2.11 21.61 -5.94
CA ALA A 352 1.99 20.45 -6.82
C ALA A 352 1.75 19.17 -6.04
N PHE A 353 0.75 18.40 -6.46
CA PHE A 353 0.50 17.08 -5.91
C PHE A 353 1.57 16.09 -6.39
N PHE A 354 1.82 16.03 -7.71
CA PHE A 354 2.76 15.09 -8.27
C PHE A 354 3.53 15.65 -9.46
N ILE A 355 4.86 15.67 -9.38
CA ILE A 355 5.71 15.97 -10.53
C ILE A 355 6.46 14.69 -10.91
N GLY A 356 6.00 14.04 -11.98
CA GLY A 356 6.67 12.90 -12.59
C GLY A 356 7.52 13.34 -13.77
N SER A 357 8.75 12.84 -13.94
CA SER A 357 9.63 13.22 -15.07
C SER A 357 10.22 12.09 -15.90
N SER A 358 9.64 10.88 -15.91
CA SER A 358 10.05 9.73 -16.74
C SER A 358 8.95 8.92 -17.45
N GLY A 359 7.87 8.48 -16.78
CA GLY A 359 6.74 7.81 -17.44
C GLY A 359 6.13 6.65 -16.65
N SER A 360 5.16 5.93 -17.24
CA SER A 360 4.40 4.84 -16.59
C SER A 360 3.74 5.22 -15.26
N TYR A 361 3.00 6.33 -15.24
CA TYR A 361 2.31 6.80 -14.03
C TYR A 361 0.86 6.36 -13.97
N GLN A 362 0.44 5.84 -12.82
CA GLN A 362 -0.95 5.54 -12.51
C GLN A 362 -1.42 6.43 -11.38
N ILE A 363 -2.32 7.35 -11.69
CA ILE A 363 -2.84 8.33 -10.74
C ILE A 363 -4.36 8.23 -10.77
N ASN A 364 -4.93 7.47 -9.84
CA ASN A 364 -6.32 7.02 -9.96
C ASN A 364 -7.14 7.21 -8.68
N GLY A 365 -8.39 7.66 -8.82
CA GLY A 365 -9.33 7.69 -7.70
C GLY A 365 -8.98 8.67 -6.58
N ASN A 366 -8.08 9.63 -6.84
CA ASN A 366 -7.66 10.60 -5.83
C ASN A 366 -8.65 11.77 -5.74
N HIS A 367 -8.71 12.39 -4.57
CA HIS A 367 -9.33 13.70 -4.36
C HIS A 367 -8.21 14.71 -4.15
N VAL A 368 -8.02 15.61 -5.11
CA VAL A 368 -6.98 16.63 -5.10
C VAL A 368 -7.63 18.00 -5.15
N TRP A 369 -7.31 18.86 -4.17
CA TRP A 369 -7.85 20.21 -4.17
C TRP A 369 -6.84 21.26 -3.68
N SER A 370 -6.94 22.47 -4.22
CA SER A 370 -6.13 23.62 -3.76
C SER A 370 -6.91 24.93 -3.93
N ASN A 371 -7.03 25.72 -2.87
CA ASN A 371 -7.65 27.06 -2.87
C ASN A 371 -6.58 28.15 -2.88
N THR A 372 -5.79 28.23 -3.94
CA THR A 372 -4.82 29.31 -4.01
C THR A 372 -5.47 30.62 -4.42
N ASP A 373 -5.65 31.56 -3.47
CA ASP A 373 -5.85 33.02 -3.69
C ASP A 373 -4.92 33.66 -4.74
N ASN A 374 -3.92 32.93 -5.27
CA ASN A 374 -2.98 33.36 -6.29
C ASN A 374 -2.75 32.33 -7.41
N GLY A 375 -3.67 31.39 -7.59
CA GLY A 375 -3.73 30.56 -8.78
C GLY A 375 -2.45 29.86 -9.22
N LEU A 376 -1.95 28.93 -8.42
CA LEU A 376 -0.90 28.01 -8.88
C LEU A 376 -1.45 26.59 -8.85
N PRO A 377 -1.76 26.02 -10.03
CA PRO A 377 -2.36 24.71 -10.12
C PRO A 377 -1.36 23.63 -9.70
N CYS A 378 -1.87 22.52 -9.13
CA CYS A 378 -1.03 21.34 -9.06
C CYS A 378 -0.57 20.95 -10.47
N ILE A 379 0.72 20.69 -10.61
CA ILE A 379 1.30 20.09 -11.79
C ILE A 379 1.21 18.58 -11.57
N MET A 380 0.85 17.82 -12.62
CA MET A 380 0.58 16.38 -12.51
C MET A 380 1.47 15.50 -13.39
N ALA A 381 2.19 16.02 -14.40
CA ALA A 381 3.19 15.22 -15.12
C ALA A 381 4.09 16.04 -16.06
N LYS A 382 5.33 15.58 -16.20
CA LYS A 382 6.34 16.01 -17.16
C LYS A 382 6.77 14.74 -17.92
N PHE A 383 6.44 14.66 -19.20
CA PHE A 383 6.55 13.43 -19.98
C PHE A 383 7.90 13.33 -20.68
N LEU A 384 8.59 12.22 -20.40
CA LEU A 384 9.60 11.64 -21.27
C LEU A 384 8.95 10.60 -22.19
N ASN A 385 9.60 10.41 -23.33
CA ASN A 385 9.20 9.54 -24.42
C ASN A 385 9.10 8.07 -24.02
N ALA A 386 8.10 7.42 -24.58
CA ALA A 386 7.94 5.98 -24.61
C ALA A 386 9.17 5.30 -25.23
N THR A 387 9.94 4.61 -24.40
CA THR A 387 10.38 3.28 -24.84
C THR A 387 9.20 2.29 -24.71
N TYR A 388 8.21 2.61 -23.86
CA TYR A 388 7.02 1.80 -23.58
C TYR A 388 5.76 2.69 -23.67
N GLY A 389 4.86 2.39 -24.60
CA GLY A 389 3.80 3.28 -25.13
C GLY A 389 2.65 3.73 -24.21
N LEU A 390 2.82 3.84 -22.89
CA LEU A 390 1.82 4.36 -21.95
C LEU A 390 2.50 5.24 -20.88
N GLY A 391 2.42 6.56 -21.01
CA GLY A 391 3.10 7.54 -20.14
C GLY A 391 2.34 7.89 -18.85
N LEU A 392 1.04 8.19 -18.94
CA LEU A 392 0.20 8.58 -17.80
C LEU A 392 -1.19 7.98 -17.93
N GLN A 393 -1.68 7.46 -16.80
CA GLN A 393 -3.06 7.07 -16.58
C GLN A 393 -3.59 7.92 -15.43
N PHE A 394 -4.32 8.98 -15.78
CA PHE A 394 -4.94 9.92 -14.85
C PHE A 394 -6.44 9.72 -14.87
N ASN A 395 -6.96 8.80 -14.05
CA ASN A 395 -8.35 8.36 -14.18
C ASN A 395 -9.18 8.43 -12.90
N ASN A 396 -10.46 8.75 -13.05
CA ASN A 396 -11.45 8.74 -11.96
C ASN A 396 -11.07 9.63 -10.76
N ASN A 397 -10.30 10.69 -10.98
CA ASN A 397 -9.91 11.62 -9.93
C ASN A 397 -10.95 12.74 -9.79
N TYR A 398 -11.08 13.27 -8.57
CA TYR A 398 -11.73 14.55 -8.30
C TYR A 398 -10.65 15.62 -8.18
N VAL A 399 -10.71 16.65 -9.03
CA VAL A 399 -9.65 17.66 -9.22
C VAL A 399 -10.27 19.03 -9.08
N ASP A 400 -9.90 19.76 -8.02
CA ASP A 400 -10.56 21.02 -7.66
C ASP A 400 -9.55 22.16 -7.48
N GLY A 401 -9.65 23.20 -8.30
CA GLY A 401 -8.70 24.33 -8.29
C GLY A 401 -7.29 23.95 -8.78
N VAL A 402 -7.18 22.87 -9.54
CA VAL A 402 -5.92 22.25 -9.95
C VAL A 402 -5.94 21.95 -11.47
N GLN A 403 -4.77 22.02 -12.12
CA GLN A 403 -4.61 21.72 -13.55
C GLN A 403 -3.85 20.40 -13.77
N VAL A 404 -3.89 19.87 -14.99
CA VAL A 404 -3.02 18.78 -15.43
C VAL A 404 -2.13 19.34 -16.53
N ILE A 405 -0.83 19.37 -16.31
CA ILE A 405 0.13 19.79 -17.33
C ILE A 405 0.70 18.54 -18.00
N LEU A 406 0.78 18.55 -19.33
CA LEU A 406 1.55 17.62 -20.15
C LEU A 406 2.69 18.43 -20.79
N SER A 407 3.92 18.23 -20.32
CA SER A 407 5.10 19.02 -20.76
C SER A 407 6.29 18.13 -21.09
N ASN A 408 7.11 18.50 -22.06
CA ASN A 408 8.40 17.86 -22.38
C ASN A 408 9.62 18.66 -21.88
N GLU A 409 9.43 19.57 -20.92
CA GLU A 409 10.49 20.48 -20.44
C GLU A 409 11.79 19.80 -19.94
N ASN A 410 11.76 18.53 -19.48
CA ASN A 410 12.99 17.85 -19.03
C ASN A 410 13.88 17.47 -20.19
N ASN A 411 13.22 17.11 -21.29
CA ASN A 411 13.86 16.60 -22.47
C ASN A 411 13.15 17.20 -23.68
N PRO A 412 13.44 18.48 -23.97
CA PRO A 412 12.76 19.20 -25.04
C PRO A 412 12.79 18.45 -26.37
N SER A 413 13.85 17.66 -26.64
CA SER A 413 13.99 16.87 -27.87
C SER A 413 12.91 15.80 -28.08
N GLN A 414 12.23 15.39 -27.01
CA GLN A 414 11.18 14.37 -27.05
C GLN A 414 9.81 14.97 -27.35
N HIS A 415 8.89 14.14 -27.84
CA HIS A 415 7.51 14.53 -28.14
C HIS A 415 6.56 14.21 -26.99
N ILE A 416 5.42 14.89 -26.95
CA ILE A 416 4.41 14.69 -25.90
C ILE A 416 3.52 13.53 -26.33
N SER A 417 3.54 12.41 -25.60
CA SER A 417 2.72 11.25 -25.98
C SER A 417 2.31 10.34 -24.84
N GLY A 418 1.26 9.55 -25.08
CA GLY A 418 0.86 8.43 -24.22
C GLY A 418 0.20 8.87 -22.91
N ALA A 419 -0.89 9.62 -22.96
CA ALA A 419 -1.63 10.04 -21.78
C ALA A 419 -3.11 9.63 -21.89
N ALA A 420 -3.64 9.03 -20.83
CA ALA A 420 -5.05 8.74 -20.67
C ALA A 420 -5.58 9.58 -19.49
N ILE A 421 -6.48 10.50 -19.77
CA ILE A 421 -7.16 11.38 -18.82
C ILE A 421 -8.64 11.01 -18.90
N ILE A 422 -9.08 10.02 -18.12
CA ILE A 422 -10.38 9.38 -18.33
C ILE A 422 -11.25 9.41 -17.07
N GLY A 423 -12.52 9.79 -17.22
CA GLY A 423 -13.51 9.65 -16.14
C GLY A 423 -13.30 10.57 -14.94
N ASN A 424 -12.52 11.64 -15.08
CA ASN A 424 -12.24 12.57 -13.99
C ASN A 424 -13.34 13.60 -13.82
N ASN A 425 -13.49 14.13 -12.60
CA ASN A 425 -14.31 15.28 -12.29
C ASN A 425 -13.39 16.47 -12.01
N PHE A 426 -13.45 17.46 -12.90
CA PHE A 426 -12.70 18.69 -12.80
C PHE A 426 -13.61 19.84 -12.37
N LEU A 427 -13.20 20.55 -11.32
CA LEU A 427 -13.88 21.72 -10.81
C LEU A 427 -12.89 22.89 -10.74
N LEU A 428 -13.28 24.04 -11.29
CA LEU A 428 -12.62 25.30 -11.00
C LEU A 428 -13.32 25.96 -9.82
N THR A 429 -12.55 26.27 -8.77
CA THR A 429 -12.98 27.10 -7.65
C THR A 429 -13.16 28.56 -8.09
N PRO A 430 -13.94 29.37 -7.35
CA PRO A 430 -14.14 30.78 -7.70
C PRO A 430 -12.83 31.59 -7.63
N ASP A 431 -11.89 31.10 -6.83
CA ASP A 431 -10.58 31.72 -6.58
C ASP A 431 -9.50 31.25 -7.57
N ALA A 432 -9.84 30.36 -8.51
CA ALA A 432 -8.91 29.92 -9.55
C ALA A 432 -8.44 31.12 -10.41
N PRO A 433 -7.22 31.10 -10.99
CA PRO A 433 -6.77 32.20 -11.81
C PRO A 433 -7.62 32.28 -13.10
N ASN A 434 -7.95 33.50 -13.49
CA ASN A 434 -8.75 33.74 -14.69
C ASN A 434 -8.07 33.16 -15.93
N GLY A 435 -8.79 32.35 -16.70
CA GLY A 435 -8.27 31.70 -17.91
C GLY A 435 -7.37 30.48 -17.66
N MET A 436 -7.32 29.95 -16.44
CA MET A 436 -6.61 28.68 -16.17
C MET A 436 -7.28 27.52 -16.91
N PRO A 437 -6.52 26.72 -17.67
CA PRO A 437 -7.05 25.51 -18.27
C PRO A 437 -7.08 24.34 -17.28
N PHE A 438 -8.04 23.44 -17.43
CA PHE A 438 -8.01 22.17 -16.69
C PHE A 438 -6.84 21.28 -17.15
N VAL A 439 -6.58 21.26 -18.45
CA VAL A 439 -5.44 20.53 -19.04
C VAL A 439 -4.60 21.48 -19.90
N LEU A 440 -3.29 21.51 -19.64
CA LEU A 440 -2.32 22.34 -20.35
C LEU A 440 -1.29 21.47 -21.06
N ILE A 441 -1.13 21.65 -22.36
CA ILE A 441 -0.07 21.04 -23.16
C ILE A 441 1.02 22.09 -23.33
N GLN A 442 2.25 21.80 -22.92
CA GLN A 442 3.33 22.77 -22.91
C GLN A 442 4.56 22.22 -23.64
N PRO A 443 4.69 22.44 -24.96
CA PRO A 443 5.88 22.09 -25.71
C PRO A 443 7.06 23.02 -25.38
N HIS A 444 8.24 22.44 -25.23
CA HIS A 444 9.52 23.13 -24.98
C HIS A 444 10.50 23.00 -26.16
N GLN A 445 10.04 22.48 -27.30
CA GLN A 445 10.74 22.54 -28.58
C GLN A 445 9.79 22.93 -29.71
N SER A 446 10.34 23.48 -30.78
CA SER A 446 9.60 23.69 -32.03
C SER A 446 9.27 22.35 -32.70
N ASN A 447 8.12 22.29 -33.36
CA ASN A 447 7.60 21.12 -34.08
C ASN A 447 7.48 19.87 -33.19
N SER A 448 7.07 20.04 -31.94
CA SER A 448 6.77 18.92 -31.05
C SER A 448 5.57 18.11 -31.59
N TRP A 449 5.60 16.79 -31.48
CA TRP A 449 4.44 15.97 -31.80
C TRP A 449 3.54 15.80 -30.58
N LEU A 450 2.25 15.59 -30.85
CA LEU A 450 1.27 15.17 -29.85
C LEU A 450 0.67 13.84 -30.31
N SER A 451 0.86 12.78 -29.51
CA SER A 451 0.35 11.45 -29.90
C SER A 451 -0.20 10.60 -28.76
N GLY A 452 -1.21 9.77 -29.03
CA GLY A 452 -1.70 8.78 -28.05
C GLY A 452 -2.28 9.44 -26.79
N LEU A 453 -3.03 10.52 -26.97
CA LEU A 453 -3.74 11.22 -25.89
C LEU A 453 -5.22 10.81 -25.94
N ASP A 454 -5.72 10.18 -24.88
CA ASP A 454 -7.15 9.90 -24.69
C ASP A 454 -7.68 10.78 -23.55
N MET A 455 -8.63 11.65 -23.87
CA MET A 455 -9.33 12.49 -22.92
C MET A 455 -10.82 12.22 -23.04
N SER A 456 -11.30 11.22 -22.29
CA SER A 456 -12.68 10.77 -22.43
C SER A 456 -13.46 10.60 -21.14
N GLY A 457 -14.78 10.79 -21.19
CA GLY A 457 -15.67 10.56 -20.05
C GLY A 457 -15.47 11.51 -18.86
N ASN A 458 -14.75 12.62 -19.02
CA ASN A 458 -14.50 13.56 -17.93
C ASN A 458 -15.67 14.56 -17.78
N THR A 459 -15.89 15.05 -16.57
CA THR A 459 -16.80 16.16 -16.29
C THR A 459 -15.99 17.40 -15.94
N TYR A 460 -16.34 18.54 -16.54
CA TYR A 460 -15.71 19.84 -16.28
C TYR A 460 -16.79 20.81 -15.82
N ASP A 461 -16.56 21.44 -14.68
CA ASP A 461 -17.49 22.37 -14.09
C ASP A 461 -16.79 23.62 -13.54
N THR A 462 -17.50 24.74 -13.54
CA THR A 462 -17.00 26.01 -13.01
C THR A 462 -18.01 26.52 -12.00
N ASN A 463 -17.65 26.66 -10.73
CA ASN A 463 -18.54 27.24 -9.72
C ASN A 463 -18.44 28.79 -9.66
N SER A 464 -17.83 29.41 -10.68
CA SER A 464 -17.50 30.83 -10.72
C SER A 464 -18.41 31.59 -11.69
N THR A 465 -18.89 32.78 -11.29
CA THR A 465 -19.58 33.72 -12.19
C THR A 465 -18.64 34.41 -13.20
N SER A 466 -17.34 34.17 -13.08
CA SER A 466 -16.29 34.77 -13.89
C SER A 466 -16.02 33.94 -15.15
N SER A 467 -15.38 34.59 -16.10
CA SER A 467 -15.06 34.08 -17.43
C SER A 467 -13.88 33.09 -17.45
N HIS A 468 -13.95 32.00 -16.68
CA HIS A 468 -12.87 31.00 -16.61
C HIS A 468 -12.98 30.07 -17.83
N PHE A 469 -12.22 30.39 -18.88
CA PHE A 469 -12.39 29.77 -20.18
C PHE A 469 -11.08 29.24 -20.73
N VAL A 470 -10.76 27.97 -20.47
CA VAL A 470 -10.19 27.02 -21.43
C VAL A 470 -10.32 25.61 -20.82
N ASN A 471 -10.87 24.62 -21.53
CA ASN A 471 -10.88 23.24 -21.03
C ASN A 471 -9.53 22.55 -21.23
N ILE A 472 -8.93 22.80 -22.40
CA ILE A 472 -7.65 22.24 -22.84
C ILE A 472 -6.91 23.33 -23.60
N ALA A 473 -5.68 23.67 -23.20
CA ALA A 473 -4.86 24.67 -23.87
C ALA A 473 -3.53 24.09 -24.36
N VAL A 474 -2.95 24.73 -25.36
CA VAL A 474 -1.54 24.59 -25.71
C VAL A 474 -0.85 25.91 -25.35
N ASP A 475 0.16 25.85 -24.50
CA ASP A 475 1.03 26.98 -24.20
C ASP A 475 2.22 26.99 -25.15
N GLU A 476 2.16 27.86 -26.16
CA GLU A 476 3.21 28.01 -27.17
C GLU A 476 4.36 28.94 -26.73
N THR A 477 4.45 29.30 -25.44
CA THR A 477 5.49 30.22 -24.92
C THR A 477 6.90 29.67 -25.10
N TYR A 478 7.08 28.34 -24.99
CA TYR A 478 8.39 27.69 -24.97
C TYR A 478 8.68 26.84 -26.22
N GLY A 479 7.68 26.65 -27.08
CA GLY A 479 7.73 25.75 -28.21
C GLY A 479 6.38 25.73 -28.92
N ASN A 480 6.20 24.84 -29.89
CA ASN A 480 4.91 24.68 -30.56
C ASN A 480 4.66 23.21 -30.94
N ILE A 481 3.40 22.88 -31.21
CA ILE A 481 3.00 21.59 -31.74
C ILE A 481 2.99 21.68 -33.27
N ASP A 482 3.55 20.68 -33.94
CA ASP A 482 3.40 20.54 -35.39
C ASP A 482 1.98 20.04 -35.70
N PRO A 483 1.16 20.83 -36.43
CA PRO A 483 -0.23 20.47 -36.73
C PRO A 483 -0.35 19.21 -37.61
N ASP A 484 0.68 18.86 -38.39
CA ASP A 484 0.69 17.66 -39.22
C ASP A 484 1.04 16.39 -38.42
N HIS A 485 1.51 16.54 -37.18
CA HIS A 485 1.95 15.45 -36.30
C HIS A 485 1.14 15.37 -35.00
N ILE A 486 -0.17 15.57 -35.13
CA ILE A 486 -1.19 15.26 -34.11
C ILE A 486 -1.86 13.95 -34.49
N THR A 487 -1.51 12.86 -33.78
CA THR A 487 -1.92 11.49 -34.15
C THR A 487 -2.54 10.75 -32.97
N SER A 488 -3.57 9.94 -33.18
CA SER A 488 -4.17 9.14 -32.10
C SER A 488 -4.58 9.97 -30.86
N VAL A 489 -5.12 11.16 -31.10
CA VAL A 489 -5.68 12.02 -30.05
C VAL A 489 -7.19 11.86 -30.06
N VAL A 490 -7.76 11.46 -28.93
CA VAL A 490 -9.19 11.24 -28.72
C VAL A 490 -9.66 12.21 -27.64
N ILE A 491 -10.69 13.00 -27.96
CA ILE A 491 -11.40 13.83 -26.98
C ILE A 491 -12.88 13.55 -27.15
N ALA A 492 -13.43 12.67 -26.31
CA ALA A 492 -14.76 12.10 -26.51
C ALA A 492 -15.56 11.99 -25.21
N ASP A 493 -16.89 11.99 -25.28
CA ASP A 493 -17.78 11.68 -24.15
C ASP A 493 -17.59 12.53 -22.87
N ASN A 494 -16.98 13.71 -22.98
CA ASN A 494 -16.78 14.63 -21.86
C ASN A 494 -17.98 15.55 -21.67
N ALA A 495 -18.38 15.80 -20.42
CA ALA A 495 -19.40 16.78 -20.06
C ALA A 495 -18.74 18.13 -19.72
N PHE A 496 -19.15 19.21 -20.40
CA PHE A 496 -18.68 20.57 -20.12
C PHE A 496 -19.84 21.43 -19.64
N ASN A 497 -19.92 21.62 -18.33
CA ASN A 497 -20.92 22.47 -17.69
C ASN A 497 -20.45 23.94 -17.76
N GLU A 498 -21.37 24.86 -18.09
CA GLU A 498 -21.14 26.33 -18.08
C GLU A 498 -20.03 26.90 -19.01
N ALA A 499 -19.47 26.10 -19.94
CA ALA A 499 -18.40 26.54 -20.85
C ALA A 499 -18.88 27.51 -21.95
N SER A 500 -18.41 28.77 -21.95
CA SER A 500 -18.83 29.78 -22.94
C SER A 500 -17.87 29.99 -24.14
N GLN A 501 -16.57 29.67 -24.03
CA GLN A 501 -15.57 29.86 -25.10
C GLN A 501 -14.52 28.74 -25.17
N TRP A 502 -14.19 28.31 -26.40
CA TRP A 502 -13.20 27.27 -26.67
C TRP A 502 -11.87 27.92 -27.09
N GLY A 503 -10.75 27.51 -26.48
CA GLY A 503 -9.41 27.87 -26.93
C GLY A 503 -9.10 27.39 -28.36
N LYS A 504 -8.00 27.86 -28.95
CA LYS A 504 -7.49 27.36 -30.24
C LYS A 504 -7.04 25.89 -30.08
N ILE A 505 -7.97 24.96 -30.27
CA ILE A 505 -7.65 23.55 -30.41
C ILE A 505 -7.26 23.33 -31.87
N TYR A 506 -6.01 22.94 -32.13
CA TYR A 506 -5.60 22.37 -33.41
C TYR A 506 -6.19 20.95 -33.50
N GLN A 507 -7.44 20.85 -33.92
CA GLN A 507 -8.04 19.59 -34.32
C GLN A 507 -7.55 19.26 -35.74
N SER A 508 -7.05 18.05 -35.94
CA SER A 508 -7.03 17.48 -37.28
C SER A 508 -8.50 17.26 -37.71
N LYS A 509 -8.91 18.05 -38.70
CA LYS A 509 -10.20 18.11 -39.42
C LYS A 509 -11.27 19.10 -38.90
N ALA A 510 -11.40 20.15 -39.71
CA ALA A 510 -12.36 21.23 -39.86
C ALA A 510 -13.56 21.38 -38.89
N ARG A 511 -13.70 22.60 -38.35
CA ARG A 511 -14.91 23.14 -37.73
C ARG A 511 -15.88 23.65 -38.80
N TYR A 512 -17.16 23.36 -38.64
CA TYR A 512 -18.22 23.95 -39.46
C TYR A 512 -19.37 24.48 -38.59
N ASN A 513 -19.65 25.78 -38.71
CA ASN A 513 -20.85 26.40 -38.17
C ASN A 513 -21.94 26.37 -39.25
N SER A 514 -23.09 25.74 -38.98
CA SER A 514 -24.28 25.88 -39.83
C SER A 514 -25.46 26.43 -39.05
N SER A 515 -26.23 27.28 -39.72
CA SER A 515 -27.49 27.82 -39.21
C SER A 515 -28.63 26.82 -39.45
N LEU A 516 -29.60 26.77 -38.55
CA LEU A 516 -30.84 25.99 -38.72
C LEU A 516 -31.55 26.38 -40.03
N VAL A 517 -31.80 25.41 -40.89
CA VAL A 517 -32.61 25.61 -42.10
C VAL A 517 -34.00 25.02 -41.86
N ALA A 518 -35.04 25.80 -42.13
CA ALA A 518 -36.42 25.33 -42.05
C ALA A 518 -36.71 24.40 -43.24
N SER A 519 -37.47 23.31 -42.99
CA SER A 519 -38.06 22.51 -44.07
C SER A 519 -39.58 22.68 -44.11
N ASP A 520 -40.16 22.47 -45.29
CA ASP A 520 -41.59 22.63 -45.58
C ASP A 520 -42.49 21.61 -44.85
N ASN A 521 -41.92 20.65 -44.11
CA ASN A 521 -42.66 19.58 -43.41
C ASN A 521 -42.65 19.70 -41.88
N GLY A 522 -42.31 20.86 -41.32
CA GLY A 522 -42.36 21.10 -39.86
C GLY A 522 -41.18 20.51 -39.07
N TYR A 523 -40.21 19.90 -39.76
CA TYR A 523 -38.93 19.48 -39.18
C TYR A 523 -37.86 20.56 -39.40
N LYS A 524 -36.98 20.74 -38.42
CA LYS A 524 -35.78 21.59 -38.56
C LYS A 524 -34.56 20.68 -38.68
N TYR A 525 -33.74 20.94 -39.68
CA TYR A 525 -32.51 20.20 -39.94
C TYR A 525 -31.32 21.15 -39.80
N LEU A 526 -30.19 20.62 -39.32
CA LEU A 526 -28.89 21.24 -39.52
C LEU A 526 -28.35 20.75 -40.87
N ASN A 527 -28.22 21.65 -41.84
CA ASN A 527 -27.67 21.34 -43.14
C ASN A 527 -26.15 21.55 -43.13
N PHE A 528 -25.38 20.48 -43.32
CA PHE A 528 -23.92 20.53 -43.45
C PHE A 528 -23.44 20.46 -44.90
N ALA A 529 -24.34 20.46 -45.90
CA ALA A 529 -24.01 20.28 -47.31
C ALA A 529 -23.11 21.39 -47.89
N ASP A 530 -23.25 22.63 -47.44
CA ASP A 530 -22.39 23.76 -47.88
C ASP A 530 -21.03 23.77 -47.15
N ALA A 531 -20.91 23.00 -46.07
CA ALA A 531 -19.76 22.98 -45.20
C ALA A 531 -18.84 21.78 -45.49
N ILE A 532 -19.37 20.69 -46.03
CA ILE A 532 -18.60 19.48 -46.36
C ILE A 532 -18.23 19.53 -47.86
N PRO A 533 -16.93 19.46 -48.24
CA PRO A 533 -16.54 19.46 -49.66
C PRO A 533 -17.25 18.34 -50.45
N PRO A 534 -17.61 18.56 -51.72
CA PRO A 534 -18.44 17.65 -52.53
C PRO A 534 -17.83 16.26 -52.79
N PHE A 535 -16.62 15.98 -52.30
CA PHE A 535 -15.90 14.72 -52.46
C PHE A 535 -15.84 13.86 -51.18
N SER A 536 -16.53 14.26 -50.10
CA SER A 536 -16.48 13.57 -48.80
C SER A 536 -17.66 12.60 -48.64
N LYS A 537 -17.42 11.28 -48.62
CA LYS A 537 -18.44 10.31 -48.16
C LYS A 537 -18.32 10.13 -46.65
N VAL A 538 -19.34 10.54 -45.90
CA VAL A 538 -19.40 10.40 -44.43
C VAL A 538 -19.75 8.97 -44.04
N LYS A 539 -18.95 8.33 -43.16
CA LYS A 539 -19.13 6.92 -42.79
C LYS A 539 -19.79 6.66 -41.43
N GLN A 540 -19.63 7.54 -40.44
CA GLN A 540 -20.18 7.34 -39.09
C GLN A 540 -20.23 8.67 -38.30
N VAL A 541 -21.22 8.84 -37.42
CA VAL A 541 -21.30 9.91 -36.41
C VAL A 541 -21.31 9.24 -35.04
N ARG A 542 -20.35 9.55 -34.15
CA ARG A 542 -20.12 8.78 -32.91
C ARG A 542 -20.67 9.38 -31.62
N SER A 543 -20.87 10.70 -31.52
CA SER A 543 -21.52 11.29 -30.34
C SER A 543 -22.16 12.64 -30.66
N ALA A 544 -23.19 13.01 -29.89
CA ALA A 544 -23.79 14.33 -29.85
C ALA A 544 -24.18 14.61 -28.39
N GLN A 545 -23.60 15.64 -27.77
CA GLN A 545 -23.99 16.06 -26.41
C GLN A 545 -24.74 17.39 -26.44
N PHE A 546 -25.78 17.47 -25.62
CA PHE A 546 -26.58 18.67 -25.35
C PHE A 546 -26.31 19.16 -23.92
N SER A 547 -26.24 20.47 -23.72
CA SER A 547 -26.23 21.09 -22.39
C SER A 547 -27.31 22.18 -22.27
N ARG A 548 -28.57 21.79 -22.06
CA ARG A 548 -29.56 22.57 -21.29
C ARG A 548 -30.89 21.83 -21.06
N LEU A 549 -31.48 22.00 -19.87
CA LEU A 549 -32.94 21.93 -19.70
C LEU A 549 -33.54 23.23 -20.28
N ALA A 550 -34.52 23.13 -21.17
CA ALA A 550 -35.34 24.30 -21.49
C ALA A 550 -36.15 24.70 -20.25
N SER A 551 -36.50 25.99 -20.13
CA SER A 551 -37.21 26.55 -18.97
C SER A 551 -38.65 26.02 -18.78
N ASP A 552 -39.10 25.10 -19.63
CA ASP A 552 -40.38 24.40 -19.55
C ASP A 552 -40.28 22.97 -18.98
N GLY A 553 -39.07 22.49 -18.64
CA GLY A 553 -38.87 21.13 -18.14
C GLY A 553 -38.82 20.04 -19.22
N GLY A 554 -38.75 20.39 -20.51
CA GLY A 554 -38.63 19.43 -21.61
C GLY A 554 -37.23 18.83 -21.77
N LEU A 555 -37.16 17.50 -21.94
CA LEU A 555 -35.94 16.74 -22.23
C LEU A 555 -35.83 16.47 -23.74
N TYR A 556 -34.73 16.90 -24.37
CA TYR A 556 -34.51 16.79 -25.81
C TYR A 556 -33.40 15.77 -26.10
N PHE A 557 -33.60 14.88 -27.07
CA PHE A 557 -32.63 13.87 -27.49
C PHE A 557 -32.23 14.08 -28.95
N ALA A 558 -30.95 13.94 -29.27
CA ALA A 558 -30.47 13.80 -30.64
C ALA A 558 -30.24 12.32 -30.95
N VAL A 559 -30.78 11.86 -32.08
CA VAL A 559 -30.49 10.54 -32.65
C VAL A 559 -29.81 10.76 -34.01
N PRO A 560 -28.64 10.18 -34.28
CA PRO A 560 -28.03 10.24 -35.61
C PRO A 560 -28.93 9.51 -36.63
N ASN A 561 -29.31 10.16 -37.73
CA ASN A 561 -29.94 9.47 -38.87
C ASN A 561 -29.07 9.63 -40.14
N ILE A 562 -28.89 8.53 -40.86
CA ILE A 562 -28.23 8.48 -42.17
C ILE A 562 -29.33 8.13 -43.17
N ASP A 563 -29.89 9.12 -43.86
CA ASP A 563 -30.71 8.87 -45.04
C ASP A 563 -29.84 9.01 -46.30
N GLY A 564 -30.05 8.09 -47.24
CA GLY A 564 -29.12 7.73 -48.31
C GLY A 564 -28.46 8.88 -49.08
N ASP A 565 -27.17 8.69 -49.35
CA ASP A 565 -26.27 9.38 -50.30
C ASP A 565 -26.19 10.92 -50.30
N SER A 566 -26.92 11.66 -49.47
CA SER A 566 -26.76 13.12 -49.36
C SER A 566 -27.30 13.65 -48.02
N ALA A 567 -26.40 14.19 -47.20
CA ALA A 567 -26.61 14.88 -45.92
C ALA A 567 -26.66 14.01 -44.64
N VAL A 568 -25.82 14.38 -43.68
CA VAL A 568 -25.93 14.00 -42.27
C VAL A 568 -26.92 14.98 -41.62
N GLY A 569 -28.03 14.47 -41.08
CA GLY A 569 -29.02 15.30 -40.39
C GLY A 569 -29.15 14.89 -38.92
N VAL A 570 -29.09 15.86 -38.01
CA VAL A 570 -29.57 15.68 -36.62
C VAL A 570 -31.02 16.12 -36.56
N VAL A 571 -31.91 15.22 -36.12
CA VAL A 571 -33.34 15.51 -35.97
C VAL A 571 -33.60 16.03 -34.55
N ILE A 572 -34.10 17.26 -34.43
CA ILE A 572 -34.61 17.83 -33.18
C ILE A 572 -36.14 17.82 -33.27
N THR A 573 -36.82 17.05 -32.43
CA THR A 573 -38.28 17.05 -32.34
C THR A 573 -38.74 17.85 -31.12
N ASN A 574 -39.68 18.79 -31.27
CA ASN A 574 -40.72 18.97 -30.26
C ASN A 574 -41.97 19.67 -30.81
N GLY A 575 -43.11 19.33 -30.22
CA GLY A 575 -44.41 19.91 -30.49
C GLY A 575 -44.42 21.43 -30.36
N SER A 576 -44.87 22.06 -31.44
CA SER A 576 -45.71 23.27 -31.46
C SER A 576 -45.45 24.38 -30.44
N SER A 577 -44.22 24.86 -30.27
CA SER A 577 -43.98 26.27 -29.91
C SER A 577 -42.52 26.67 -30.11
N VAL A 578 -42.32 27.86 -30.68
CA VAL A 578 -41.03 28.36 -31.16
C VAL A 578 -40.33 29.12 -30.03
N MET A 579 -39.17 28.62 -29.60
CA MET A 579 -38.13 29.39 -28.91
C MET A 579 -36.78 29.09 -29.59
N PRO A 580 -35.83 30.04 -29.61
CA PRO A 580 -34.47 29.79 -30.10
C PRO A 580 -33.77 28.84 -29.14
N ALA A 581 -33.56 27.59 -29.57
CA ALA A 581 -32.64 26.69 -28.90
C ALA A 581 -31.21 27.07 -29.33
N GLU A 582 -30.43 27.64 -28.42
CA GLU A 582 -28.98 27.73 -28.57
C GLU A 582 -28.39 26.38 -28.12
N GLY A 583 -27.90 25.60 -29.07
CA GLY A 583 -27.20 24.34 -28.81
C GLY A 583 -26.06 24.18 -29.82
N ARG A 584 -24.93 23.64 -29.37
CA ARG A 584 -23.79 23.30 -30.22
C ARG A 584 -23.75 21.79 -30.39
N ILE A 585 -23.66 21.32 -31.62
CA ILE A 585 -23.56 19.89 -31.94
C ILE A 585 -22.13 19.60 -32.37
N PHE A 586 -21.55 18.54 -31.81
CA PHE A 586 -20.29 17.97 -32.24
C PHE A 586 -20.58 16.81 -33.19
N VAL A 587 -19.96 16.83 -34.37
CA VAL A 587 -20.05 15.73 -35.33
C VAL A 587 -18.63 15.36 -35.71
N GLU A 588 -18.22 14.16 -35.37
CA GLU A 588 -16.96 13.59 -35.84
C GLU A 588 -17.20 12.89 -37.19
N VAL A 589 -16.38 13.21 -38.20
CA VAL A 589 -16.50 12.67 -39.56
C VAL A 589 -15.17 12.05 -39.97
N ASP A 590 -15.18 10.74 -40.23
CA ASP A 590 -14.04 10.04 -40.84
C ASP A 590 -13.93 10.41 -42.33
N ILE A 591 -12.94 11.25 -42.68
CA ILE A 591 -12.61 11.59 -44.07
C ILE A 591 -11.44 10.72 -44.54
N ASN A 592 -11.63 9.89 -45.56
CA ASN A 592 -10.55 9.08 -46.14
C ASN A 592 -9.60 9.98 -46.96
N SER A 593 -8.28 9.86 -46.77
CA SER A 593 -7.26 10.52 -47.59
C SER A 593 -6.95 9.77 -48.89
N ASP A 594 -7.61 8.64 -49.15
CA ASP A 594 -7.37 7.85 -50.35
C ASP A 594 -8.14 8.41 -51.56
N LYS A 595 -7.59 9.49 -52.12
CA LYS A 595 -7.60 9.91 -53.54
C LYS A 595 -7.30 11.40 -53.63
N MET A 596 -6.02 11.77 -53.54
CA MET A 596 -5.54 13.01 -54.15
C MET A 596 -4.78 12.66 -55.43
N ASN A 597 -5.42 12.90 -56.58
CA ASN A 597 -4.72 13.26 -57.81
C ASN A 597 -4.78 14.78 -57.93
#